data_AF-A0A1Q3ELN7-F1
#
_entry.id   AF-A0A1Q3ELN7-F1
#
_cell.length_a   1.000
_cell.length_b   1.000
_cell.length_c   1.000
_cell.angle_alpha   90.00
_cell.angle_beta   90.00
_cell.angle_gamma   90.00
#
_symmetry.space_group_name_H-M   'P 1'
#
loop_
_entity.id
_entity.type
_entity.pdbx_description
1 polymer ?
#
loop_
_entity_poly.entity_id
_entity_poly.type
_entity_poly.pdbx_seq_one_letter_code
_entity_poly.pdbx_strand_id
1 'polypeptide(L)'
;MPFSQHYSFEELSTAVDQLHVYGVPPKLYVSQDTYLYKLLLSYAPTLPLKVYTLAARHNLSDLAVATSSHLLSFNLSNLTEETAEAIGSEYLRRLFFLHMGRLDALKRLLSSPPNSHTPTADCNVKDLTRAWALASVYLAWDLRPEHLHTHIKELSVQWSHVKCTI
;
A
#
# COMPACT_ATOMS: atom_id res chain seq x y z
N MET A 1 -30.77 19.78 4.01
CA MET A 1 -29.55 20.58 4.28
C MET A 1 -28.53 19.63 4.87
N PRO A 2 -27.30 19.52 4.32
CA PRO A 2 -26.21 19.90 5.22
C PRO A 2 -24.97 20.49 4.54
N PHE A 3 -24.26 21.24 5.36
CA PHE A 3 -23.04 22.01 5.15
C PHE A 3 -21.94 21.24 4.40
N SER A 4 -21.66 21.66 3.17
CA SER A 4 -20.43 21.34 2.43
C SER A 4 -19.26 22.13 3.03
N GLN A 5 -18.93 21.87 4.29
CA GLN A 5 -17.79 22.50 4.93
C GLN A 5 -16.54 21.66 4.61
N HIS A 6 -15.80 22.10 3.59
CA HIS A 6 -14.50 21.53 3.24
C HIS A 6 -13.48 21.98 4.30
N TYR A 7 -13.38 21.23 5.40
CA TYR A 7 -12.32 21.40 6.38
C TYR A 7 -11.02 20.85 5.80
N SER A 8 -9.94 21.63 5.89
CA SER A 8 -8.61 21.16 5.51
C SER A 8 -8.14 20.02 6.42
N PHE A 9 -7.22 19.18 5.91
CA PHE A 9 -6.62 18.13 6.71
C PHE A 9 -5.89 18.69 7.94
N GLU A 10 -5.22 19.85 7.82
CA GLU A 10 -4.47 20.47 8.92
C GLU A 10 -5.39 20.94 10.05
N GLU A 11 -6.57 21.49 9.73
CA GLU A 11 -7.58 21.85 10.73
C GLU A 11 -8.10 20.62 11.47
N LEU A 12 -8.39 19.53 10.74
CA LEU A 12 -8.83 18.27 11.34
C LEU A 12 -7.72 17.65 12.20
N SER A 13 -6.47 17.69 11.74
CA SER A 13 -5.32 17.21 12.50
C SER A 13 -5.16 17.98 13.80
N THR A 14 -5.24 19.30 13.73
CA THR A 14 -5.18 20.17 14.91
C THR A 14 -6.33 19.89 15.86
N ALA A 15 -7.55 19.69 15.34
CA ALA A 15 -8.71 19.37 16.17
C ALA A 15 -8.51 18.04 16.93
N VAL A 16 -7.98 16.99 16.27
CA VAL A 16 -7.68 15.71 16.91
C VAL A 16 -6.56 15.85 17.95
N ASP A 17 -5.50 16.63 17.64
CA ASP A 17 -4.42 16.92 18.59
C ASP A 17 -4.94 17.60 19.86
N GLN A 18 -5.92 18.51 19.73
CA GLN A 18 -6.52 19.22 20.85
C GLN A 18 -7.49 18.37 21.69
N LEU A 19 -8.03 17.26 21.17
CA LEU A 19 -8.93 16.39 21.96
C LEU A 19 -8.27 15.92 23.25
N HIS A 20 -6.97 15.59 23.19
CA HIS A 20 -6.21 15.18 24.36
C HIS A 20 -6.10 16.30 25.42
N VAL A 21 -5.97 17.56 24.97
CA VAL A 21 -5.89 18.74 25.85
C VAL A 21 -7.20 18.92 26.63
N TYR A 22 -8.34 18.61 26.02
CA TYR A 22 -9.65 18.65 26.67
C TYR A 22 -9.99 17.37 27.46
N GLY A 23 -9.04 16.44 27.63
CA GLY A 23 -9.24 15.17 28.35
C GLY A 23 -10.13 14.17 27.60
N VAL A 24 -10.37 14.41 26.30
CA VAL A 24 -11.21 13.55 25.46
C VAL A 24 -10.34 12.51 24.78
N PRO A 25 -10.52 11.20 25.04
CA PRO A 25 -9.71 10.17 24.42
C PRO A 25 -10.05 10.06 22.92
N PRO A 26 -9.09 10.30 22.00
CA PRO A 26 -9.35 10.30 20.55
C PRO A 26 -9.93 8.98 20.04
N LYS A 27 -9.53 7.85 20.66
CA LYS A 27 -10.01 6.50 20.31
C LYS A 27 -11.53 6.34 20.36
N LEU A 28 -12.23 7.06 21.24
CA LEU A 28 -13.69 6.96 21.35
C LEU A 28 -14.42 7.76 20.27
N TYR A 29 -13.82 8.85 19.78
CA TYR A 29 -14.45 9.80 18.87
C TYR A 29 -13.99 9.62 17.41
N VAL A 30 -12.91 8.89 17.19
CA VAL A 30 -12.41 8.49 15.86
C VAL A 30 -12.64 6.99 15.65
N SER A 31 -13.86 6.53 15.97
CA SER A 31 -14.37 5.19 15.65
C SER A 31 -14.95 5.15 14.23
N GLN A 32 -14.98 3.98 13.59
CA GLN A 32 -15.45 3.78 12.21
C GLN A 32 -16.85 4.37 11.93
N ASP A 33 -17.71 4.43 12.94
CA ASP A 33 -19.07 4.97 12.82
C ASP A 33 -19.14 6.49 12.87
N THR A 34 -18.06 7.16 13.29
CA THR A 34 -18.06 8.61 13.46
C THR A 34 -17.81 9.34 12.15
N TYR A 35 -18.39 10.53 12.03
CA TYR A 35 -18.16 11.41 10.88
C TYR A 35 -16.69 11.82 10.77
N LEU A 36 -16.03 12.05 11.90
CA LEU A 36 -14.62 12.44 11.97
C LEU A 36 -13.72 11.36 11.34
N TYR A 37 -13.96 10.08 11.66
CA TYR A 37 -13.24 8.97 11.03
C TYR A 37 -13.39 8.95 9.51
N LYS A 38 -14.63 9.03 9.01
CA LYS A 38 -14.92 9.02 7.57
C LYS A 38 -14.29 10.21 6.85
N LEU A 39 -14.31 11.37 7.49
CA LEU A 39 -13.71 12.58 6.96
C LEU A 39 -12.18 12.47 6.87
N LEU A 40 -11.50 11.97 7.91
CA LEU A 40 -10.06 11.70 7.85
C LEU A 40 -9.71 10.66 6.79
N LEU A 41 -10.51 9.59 6.69
CA LEU A 41 -10.30 8.55 5.69
C LEU A 41 -10.45 9.05 4.26
N SER A 42 -11.28 10.08 4.03
CA SER A 42 -11.42 10.71 2.70
C SER A 42 -10.12 11.36 2.20
N TYR A 43 -9.20 11.72 3.09
CA TYR A 43 -7.87 12.24 2.76
C TYR A 43 -6.83 11.14 2.55
N ALA A 44 -7.13 9.87 2.85
CA ALA A 44 -6.18 8.78 2.71
C ALA A 44 -5.68 8.56 1.26
N PRO A 45 -6.49 8.72 0.20
CA PRO A 45 -6.01 8.59 -1.17
C PRO A 45 -5.06 9.70 -1.62
N THR A 46 -5.20 10.92 -1.07
CA THR A 46 -4.42 12.10 -1.48
C THR A 46 -3.21 12.35 -0.58
N LEU A 47 -3.35 12.11 0.72
CA LEU A 47 -2.33 12.38 1.74
C LEU A 47 -2.13 11.17 2.67
N PRO A 48 -1.85 9.96 2.14
CA PRO A 48 -1.85 8.72 2.92
C PRO A 48 -0.86 8.74 4.10
N LEU A 49 0.33 9.29 3.89
CA LEU A 49 1.37 9.37 4.92
C LEU A 49 0.92 10.26 6.09
N LYS A 50 0.33 11.42 5.81
CA LYS A 50 -0.14 12.34 6.84
C LYS A 50 -1.27 11.73 7.69
N VAL A 51 -2.24 11.07 7.06
CA VAL A 51 -3.34 10.41 7.79
C VAL A 51 -2.81 9.25 8.64
N TYR A 52 -1.87 8.46 8.11
CA TYR A 52 -1.23 7.38 8.86
C TYR A 52 -0.43 7.90 10.06
N THR A 53 0.36 8.98 9.89
CA THR A 53 1.11 9.61 10.98
C THR A 53 0.17 10.13 12.07
N LEU A 54 -0.94 10.79 11.71
CA LEU A 54 -1.95 11.22 12.67
C LEU A 54 -2.56 10.04 13.43
N ALA A 55 -2.90 8.96 12.71
CA ALA A 55 -3.43 7.76 13.32
C ALA A 55 -2.44 7.15 14.31
N ALA A 56 -1.15 7.10 13.94
CA ALA A 56 -0.09 6.56 14.77
C ALA A 56 0.13 7.40 16.05
N ARG A 57 0.22 8.74 15.93
CA ARG A 57 0.38 9.67 17.05
C ARG A 57 -0.69 9.49 18.13
N HIS A 58 -1.93 9.23 17.73
CA HIS A 58 -3.07 9.06 18.62
C HIS A 58 -3.44 7.59 18.91
N ASN A 59 -2.61 6.65 18.47
CA ASN A 59 -2.86 5.21 18.59
C ASN A 59 -4.21 4.74 18.02
N LEU A 60 -4.64 5.32 16.91
CA LEU A 60 -5.89 5.01 16.20
C LEU A 60 -5.68 3.85 15.22
N SER A 61 -5.66 2.62 15.74
CA SER A 61 -5.38 1.41 14.97
C SER A 61 -6.26 1.25 13.73
N ASP A 62 -7.56 1.49 13.86
CA ASP A 62 -8.53 1.24 12.77
C ASP A 62 -8.35 2.20 11.61
N LEU A 63 -7.93 3.44 11.90
CA LEU A 63 -7.60 4.44 10.88
C LEU A 63 -6.26 4.11 10.23
N ALA A 64 -5.26 3.69 11.03
CA ALA A 64 -3.95 3.26 10.52
C ALA A 64 -4.07 2.05 9.58
N VAL A 65 -4.92 1.07 9.91
CA VAL A 65 -5.16 -0.11 9.07
C VAL A 65 -5.83 0.30 7.76
N ALA A 66 -6.89 1.13 7.81
CA ALA A 66 -7.59 1.57 6.59
C ALA A 66 -6.66 2.36 5.65
N THR A 67 -5.83 3.24 6.22
CA THR A 67 -4.87 4.07 5.47
C THR A 67 -3.65 3.28 4.94
N SER A 68 -3.26 2.18 5.60
CA SER A 68 -2.09 1.37 5.21
C SER A 68 -2.18 0.84 3.77
N SER A 69 -3.40 0.57 3.28
CA SER A 69 -3.64 0.12 1.91
C SER A 69 -3.17 1.14 0.86
N HIS A 70 -3.28 2.44 1.16
CA HIS A 70 -2.85 3.53 0.30
C HIS A 70 -1.33 3.79 0.38
N LEU A 71 -0.67 3.31 1.44
CA LEU A 71 0.79 3.38 1.59
C LEU A 71 1.53 2.23 0.92
N LEU A 72 0.85 1.19 0.44
CA LEU A 72 1.49 0.04 -0.20
C LEU A 72 2.37 0.39 -1.42
N SER A 73 2.04 1.48 -2.11
CA SER A 73 2.80 1.99 -3.27
C SER A 73 3.77 3.12 -2.90
N PHE A 74 3.84 3.51 -1.62
CA PHE A 74 4.74 4.55 -1.15
C PHE A 74 6.19 4.04 -1.11
N ASN A 75 7.14 4.85 -1.58
CA ASN A 75 8.56 4.53 -1.48
C ASN A 75 9.05 4.85 -0.07
N LEU A 76 9.41 3.82 0.69
CA LEU A 76 9.95 3.96 2.06
C LEU A 76 11.25 4.79 2.12
N SER A 77 11.99 4.91 1.01
CA SER A 77 13.19 5.75 0.92
C SER A 77 12.89 7.25 1.00
N ASN A 78 11.65 7.66 0.72
CA ASN A 78 11.21 9.05 0.81
C ASN A 78 10.74 9.43 2.23
N LEU A 79 10.82 8.50 3.18
CA LEU A 79 10.39 8.73 4.56
C LEU A 79 11.47 9.53 5.29
N THR A 80 11.11 10.72 5.78
CA THR A 80 12.05 11.60 6.49
C THR A 80 12.11 11.23 7.98
N GLU A 81 13.21 11.58 8.64
CA GLU A 81 13.40 11.30 10.06
C GLU A 81 12.28 11.90 10.93
N GLU A 82 11.82 13.11 10.61
CA GLU A 82 10.74 13.76 11.37
C GLU A 82 9.42 13.00 11.25
N THR A 83 9.11 12.47 10.06
CA THR A 83 7.91 11.64 9.87
C THR A 83 8.05 10.29 10.55
N ALA A 84 9.24 9.70 10.58
CA ALA A 84 9.52 8.45 11.27
C ALA A 84 9.30 8.58 12.78
N GLU A 85 9.81 9.67 13.36
CA GLU A 85 9.64 9.99 14.78
C GLU A 85 8.17 10.21 15.12
N ALA A 86 7.44 10.97 14.29
CA ALA A 86 6.03 11.24 14.50
C ALA A 86 5.15 9.98 14.40
N ILE A 87 5.50 9.02 13.53
CA ILE A 87 4.79 7.72 13.43
C ILE A 87 5.09 6.84 14.66
N GLY A 88 6.33 6.91 15.16
CA GLY A 88 6.78 6.07 16.26
C GLY A 88 7.10 4.62 15.84
N SER A 89 7.87 3.94 16.68
CA SER A 89 8.46 2.64 16.37
C SER A 89 7.43 1.53 16.12
N GLU A 90 6.30 1.54 16.82
CA GLU A 90 5.27 0.49 16.70
C GLU A 90 4.61 0.50 15.32
N TYR A 91 4.12 1.66 14.88
CA TYR A 91 3.46 1.81 13.59
C TYR A 91 4.46 1.81 12.43
N LEU A 92 5.68 2.29 12.65
CA LEU A 92 6.75 2.20 11.66
C LEU A 92 7.11 0.73 11.42
N ARG A 93 7.29 -0.07 12.48
CA ARG A 93 7.52 -1.52 12.36
C ARG A 93 6.39 -2.16 11.55
N ARG A 94 5.12 -1.89 11.89
CA ARG A 94 3.97 -2.44 11.14
C ARG A 94 4.01 -2.09 9.65
N LEU A 95 4.35 -0.85 9.31
CA LEU A 95 4.48 -0.41 7.92
C LEU A 95 5.59 -1.17 7.19
N PHE A 96 6.77 -1.31 7.78
CA PHE A 96 7.86 -2.09 7.18
C PHE A 96 7.48 -3.56 6.97
N PHE A 97 6.85 -4.20 7.95
CA PHE A 97 6.38 -5.58 7.83
C PHE A 97 5.31 -5.74 6.73
N LEU A 98 4.44 -4.75 6.54
CA LEU A 98 3.47 -4.73 5.44
C LEU A 98 4.18 -4.74 4.07
N HIS A 99 5.19 -3.90 3.89
CA HIS A 99 5.96 -3.84 2.64
C HIS A 99 6.79 -5.11 2.40
N MET A 100 7.48 -5.61 3.44
CA MET A 100 8.28 -6.84 3.33
C MET A 100 7.40 -8.08 3.08
N GLY A 101 6.26 -8.18 3.78
CA GLY A 101 5.30 -9.26 3.58
C GLY A 101 4.76 -9.29 2.15
N ARG A 102 4.55 -8.12 1.52
CA ARG A 102 4.17 -8.02 0.10
C ARG A 102 5.28 -8.53 -0.81
N LEU A 103 6.53 -8.14 -0.57
CA LEU A 103 7.67 -8.61 -1.37
C LEU A 103 7.85 -10.13 -1.22
N ASP A 104 7.70 -10.67 -0.03
CA ASP A 104 7.81 -12.11 0.20
C ASP A 104 6.64 -12.89 -0.40
N ALA A 105 5.41 -12.34 -0.36
CA ALA A 105 4.27 -12.91 -1.07
C ALA A 105 4.50 -12.91 -2.59
N LEU A 106 5.05 -11.83 -3.14
CA LEU A 106 5.39 -11.76 -4.56
C LEU A 106 6.47 -12.77 -4.94
N LYS A 107 7.55 -12.89 -4.16
CA LYS A 107 8.59 -13.91 -4.38
C LYS A 107 8.00 -15.33 -4.38
N ARG A 108 7.07 -15.62 -3.47
CA ARG A 108 6.36 -16.90 -3.41
C ARG A 108 5.48 -17.14 -4.64
N LEU A 109 4.83 -16.11 -5.16
CA LEU A 109 4.05 -16.22 -6.39
C LEU A 109 4.96 -16.43 -7.62
N LEU A 110 6.12 -15.78 -7.66
CA LEU A 110 7.09 -15.91 -8.76
C LEU A 110 7.88 -17.23 -8.72
N SER A 111 7.98 -17.90 -7.57
CA SER A 111 8.76 -19.12 -7.43
C SER A 111 8.19 -20.32 -8.19
N SER A 112 6.88 -20.33 -8.46
CA SER A 112 6.21 -21.40 -9.19
C SER A 112 5.59 -20.84 -10.46
N PRO A 113 5.85 -21.46 -11.64
CA PRO A 113 5.19 -21.04 -12.87
C PRO A 113 3.67 -21.22 -12.75
N PRO A 114 2.89 -20.35 -13.42
CA PRO A 114 1.44 -20.50 -13.46
C PRO A 114 1.04 -21.83 -14.12
N ASN A 115 -0.16 -22.31 -13.81
CA ASN A 115 -0.70 -23.57 -14.34
C ASN A 115 -0.55 -23.64 -15.86
N SER A 116 0.04 -24.73 -16.36
CA SER A 116 0.21 -24.95 -17.79
C SER A 116 -1.15 -25.22 -18.45
N HIS A 117 -1.43 -24.54 -19.56
CA HIS A 117 -2.52 -24.90 -20.46
C HIS A 117 -2.14 -26.14 -21.31
N THR A 118 -3.12 -26.75 -21.97
CA THR A 118 -2.87 -27.85 -22.92
C THR A 118 -1.96 -27.37 -24.06
N PRO A 119 -0.89 -28.10 -24.43
CA PRO A 119 0.04 -27.65 -25.45
C PRO A 119 -0.67 -27.34 -26.78
N THR A 120 -0.44 -26.14 -27.30
CA THR A 120 -0.94 -25.70 -28.62
C THR A 120 0.23 -25.65 -29.61
N ALA A 121 -0.05 -25.52 -30.91
CA ALA A 121 0.99 -25.43 -31.94
C ALA A 121 1.95 -24.24 -31.73
N ASP A 122 1.49 -23.21 -31.02
CA ASP A 122 2.23 -21.95 -30.79
C ASP A 122 2.85 -21.82 -29.39
N CYS A 123 2.51 -22.71 -28.43
CA CYS A 123 2.99 -22.61 -27.05
C CYS A 123 3.11 -23.99 -26.37
N ASN A 124 4.35 -24.37 -26.02
CA ASN A 124 4.67 -25.59 -25.29
C ASN A 124 5.06 -25.28 -23.83
N VAL A 125 4.87 -26.24 -22.92
CA VAL A 125 5.14 -26.12 -21.48
C VAL A 125 6.60 -25.69 -21.18
N LYS A 126 7.56 -26.12 -22.02
CA LYS A 126 8.97 -25.74 -21.92
C LYS A 126 9.21 -24.26 -22.25
N ASP A 127 8.46 -23.71 -23.19
CA ASP A 127 8.59 -22.30 -23.59
C ASP A 127 7.96 -21.39 -22.52
N LEU A 128 6.82 -21.82 -21.96
CA LEU A 128 6.15 -21.14 -20.85
C LEU A 128 7.03 -21.09 -19.59
N THR A 129 7.66 -22.21 -19.20
CA THR A 129 8.54 -22.26 -18.03
C THR A 129 9.78 -21.40 -18.20
N ARG A 130 10.36 -21.35 -19.42
CA ARG A 130 11.49 -20.48 -19.74
C ARG A 130 11.09 -18.99 -19.72
N ALA A 131 9.96 -18.64 -20.32
CA ALA A 131 9.45 -17.27 -20.31
C ALA A 131 9.16 -16.79 -18.88
N TRP A 132 8.56 -17.65 -18.06
CA TRP A 132 8.31 -17.37 -16.65
C TRP A 132 9.60 -17.20 -15.84
N ALA A 133 10.60 -18.07 -16.04
CA ALA A 133 11.88 -17.95 -15.36
C ALA A 133 12.59 -16.63 -15.70
N LEU A 134 12.61 -16.23 -16.97
CA LEU A 134 13.18 -14.96 -17.40
C LEU A 134 12.44 -13.76 -16.79
N ALA A 135 11.11 -13.76 -16.83
CA ALA A 135 10.32 -12.68 -16.26
C ALA A 135 10.42 -12.62 -14.73
N SER A 136 10.49 -13.76 -14.05
CA SER A 136 10.65 -13.83 -12.60
C SER A 136 12.02 -13.33 -12.17
N VAL A 137 13.07 -13.63 -12.94
CA VAL A 137 14.43 -13.09 -12.71
C VAL A 137 14.45 -11.57 -12.95
N TYR A 138 13.83 -11.11 -14.04
CA TYR A 138 13.74 -9.66 -14.33
C TYR A 138 13.00 -8.92 -13.22
N LEU A 139 11.83 -9.43 -12.83
CA LEU A 139 11.05 -8.88 -11.72
C LEU A 139 11.84 -8.93 -10.41
N ALA A 140 12.53 -10.03 -10.10
CA ALA A 140 13.32 -10.20 -8.89
C ALA A 140 14.51 -9.23 -8.82
N TRP A 141 15.17 -8.94 -9.95
CA TRP A 141 16.25 -7.95 -10.02
C TRP A 141 15.74 -6.51 -9.94
N ASP A 142 14.56 -6.22 -10.48
CA ASP A 142 13.94 -4.89 -10.46
C ASP A 142 12.97 -4.66 -9.27
N LEU A 143 13.05 -5.47 -8.20
CA LEU A 143 12.24 -5.31 -6.96
C LEU A 143 12.63 -4.08 -6.12
N ARG A 144 12.90 -2.95 -6.74
CA ARG A 144 12.69 -1.67 -6.08
C ARG A 144 11.17 -1.48 -5.91
N PRO A 145 10.63 -1.49 -4.68
CA PRO A 145 9.19 -1.48 -4.42
C PRO A 145 8.45 -0.31 -5.10
N GLU A 146 9.17 0.76 -5.44
CA GLU A 146 8.69 1.94 -6.17
C GLU A 146 8.34 1.72 -7.65
N HIS A 147 8.89 0.71 -8.35
CA HIS A 147 8.72 0.54 -9.81
C HIS A 147 7.90 -0.68 -10.24
N LEU A 148 7.39 -1.45 -9.28
CA LEU A 148 6.67 -2.70 -9.56
C LEU A 148 5.43 -2.48 -10.44
N HIS A 149 4.70 -1.36 -10.27
CA HIS A 149 3.47 -1.11 -11.02
C HIS A 149 3.71 -0.67 -12.48
N THR A 150 4.84 -0.01 -12.76
CA THR A 150 5.25 0.40 -14.11
C THR A 150 5.82 -0.78 -14.88
N HIS A 151 6.64 -1.62 -14.24
CA HIS A 151 7.25 -2.77 -14.92
C HIS A 151 6.27 -3.91 -15.21
N ILE A 152 5.22 -4.12 -14.40
CA ILE A 152 4.16 -5.10 -14.77
C ILE A 152 3.52 -4.75 -16.12
N LYS A 153 3.37 -3.45 -16.44
CA LYS A 153 2.85 -3.02 -17.73
C LYS A 153 3.85 -3.23 -18.86
N GLU A 154 5.13 -2.93 -18.66
CA GLU A 154 6.17 -3.20 -19.66
C GLU A 154 6.33 -4.70 -19.94
N LEU A 155 6.23 -5.53 -18.90
CA LEU A 155 6.16 -6.97 -19.07
C LEU A 155 4.93 -7.35 -19.91
N SER A 156 3.75 -6.79 -19.67
CA SER A 156 2.57 -7.08 -20.54
C SER A 156 2.82 -6.84 -22.04
N VAL A 157 3.67 -5.87 -22.40
CA VAL A 157 4.09 -5.60 -23.78
C VAL A 157 5.13 -6.62 -24.26
N GLN A 158 6.12 -6.98 -23.44
CA GLN A 158 7.14 -7.98 -23.79
C GLN A 158 6.56 -9.40 -23.91
N TRP A 159 5.47 -9.68 -23.19
CA TRP A 159 4.71 -10.92 -23.25
C TRP A 159 3.73 -10.99 -24.44
N SER A 160 3.58 -9.93 -25.24
CA SER A 160 2.76 -9.96 -26.47
C SER A 160 3.26 -10.97 -27.52
N HIS A 161 4.54 -11.37 -27.43
CA HIS A 161 5.13 -12.43 -28.26
C HIS A 161 4.79 -13.84 -27.78
N VAL A 162 4.32 -14.00 -26.55
CA VAL A 162 3.92 -15.27 -25.95
C VAL A 162 2.41 -15.41 -26.16
N LYS A 163 1.99 -15.92 -27.33
CA LYS A 163 0.59 -16.20 -27.68
C LYS A 163 0.05 -17.43 -26.92
N CYS A 164 0.15 -17.42 -25.60
CA CYS A 164 -0.47 -18.44 -24.76
C CYS A 164 -1.82 -17.87 -24.30
N THR A 165 -2.85 -18.01 -25.15
CA THR A 165 -4.24 -17.77 -24.77
C THR A 165 -4.73 -18.93 -23.91
N ILE A 166 -5.27 -18.62 -22.73
CA ILE A 166 -6.02 -19.56 -21.87
C ILE A 166 -7.33 -19.93 -22.55
#